data_AF-A0A975PJZ1-F1
#
_entry.id   AF-A0A975PJZ1-F1
#
_cell.length_a   1.000
_cell.length_b   1.000
_cell.length_c   1.000
_cell.angle_alpha   90.00
_cell.angle_beta   90.00
_cell.angle_gamma   90.00
#
_symmetry.space_group_name_H-M   'P 1'
#
loop_
_entity.id
_entity.type
_entity.pdbx_description
1 polymer ?
#
loop_
_entity_poly.entity_id
_entity_poly.type
_entity_poly.pdbx_seq_one_letter_code
_entity_poly.pdbx_strand_id
1 'polypeptide(L)' 'MFDYTLSTEVDATVFNKYDEMIKKIPNVKAETLLEDVNGSLIQIYYLDDKKIKLIMDEDVGATYIESEIELKNYITFN' A
#
# COMPACT_ATOMS: atom_id res chain seq x y z
N MET A 1 -10.48 -5.02 9.06
CA MET A 1 -9.45 -4.44 8.18
C MET A 1 -8.12 -4.96 8.69
N PHE A 2 -7.24 -5.40 7.80
CA PHE A 2 -5.89 -5.82 8.11
C PHE A 2 -4.97 -4.64 7.92
N ASP A 3 -4.09 -4.40 8.88
CA ASP A 3 -3.13 -3.30 8.85
C ASP A 3 -1.72 -3.87 8.90
N TYR A 4 -0.86 -3.36 8.02
CA TYR A 4 0.53 -3.80 7.90
C TYR A 4 1.44 -2.57 7.91
N THR A 5 2.13 -2.32 9.03
CA THR A 5 3.21 -1.33 9.06
C THR A 5 4.41 -1.87 8.30
N LEU A 6 4.83 -1.17 7.25
CA LEU A 6 5.95 -1.56 6.40
C LEU A 6 7.24 -0.85 6.80
N SER A 7 7.12 0.40 7.25
CA SER A 7 8.19 1.22 7.81
C SER A 7 7.62 2.14 8.89
N THR A 8 8.39 2.37 9.95
CA THR A 8 8.09 3.39 10.97
C THR A 8 8.65 4.77 10.61
N GLU A 9 8.97 4.96 9.33
CA GLU A 9 9.41 6.21 8.72
C GLU A 9 8.70 6.39 7.38
N VAL A 10 8.66 7.62 6.88
CA VAL A 10 8.21 7.92 5.51
C VAL A 10 9.26 7.40 4.53
N ASP A 11 8.98 6.27 3.89
CA ASP A 11 9.95 5.57 3.05
C ASP A 11 9.39 5.25 1.66
N ALA A 12 9.82 6.04 0.67
CA ALA A 12 9.47 5.88 -0.74
C ALA A 12 10.07 4.59 -1.35
N THR A 13 11.20 4.09 -0.84
CA THR A 13 11.79 2.83 -1.30
C THR A 13 10.90 1.67 -0.89
N VAL A 14 10.43 1.68 0.35
CA VAL A 14 9.47 0.70 0.86
C VAL A 14 8.15 0.81 0.11
N PHE A 15 7.63 2.03 -0.08
CA PHE A 15 6.41 2.25 -0.85
C PHE A 15 6.51 1.64 -2.26
N ASN A 16 7.52 2.02 -3.03
CA ASN A 16 7.71 1.52 -4.40
C ASN A 16 7.90 -0.01 -4.45
N LYS A 17 8.61 -0.60 -3.47
CA LYS A 17 8.77 -2.05 -3.39
C LYS A 17 7.41 -2.75 -3.25
N TYR A 18 6.58 -2.31 -2.32
CA TYR A 18 5.30 -2.97 -2.05
C TYR A 18 4.26 -2.65 -3.14
N ASP A 19 4.33 -1.48 -3.77
CA ASP A 19 3.57 -1.13 -4.97
C ASP A 19 3.82 -2.15 -6.09
N GLU A 20 5.09 -2.42 -6.40
CA GLU A 20 5.49 -3.42 -7.40
C GLU A 20 5.09 -4.86 -7.03
N MET A 21 5.07 -5.20 -5.74
CA MET A 21 4.63 -6.51 -5.27
C MET A 21 3.12 -6.67 -5.39
N ILE A 22 2.34 -5.66 -5.00
CA ILE A 22 0.87 -5.69 -5.07
C ILE A 22 0.43 -5.76 -6.53
N LYS A 23 1.04 -4.98 -7.43
CA LYS A 23 0.73 -5.00 -8.88
C LYS A 23 0.93 -6.37 -9.55
N LYS A 24 1.73 -7.25 -8.95
CA LYS A 24 1.97 -8.62 -9.46
C LYS A 24 0.92 -9.63 -9.00
N ILE A 25 0.02 -9.25 -8.08
CA ILE A 25 -1.08 -10.10 -7.65
C ILE A 25 -2.05 -10.30 -8.84
N PRO A 26 -2.37 -11.55 -9.22
CA PRO A 26 -3.30 -11.80 -10.32
C PRO A 26 -4.65 -11.11 -10.11
N ASN A 27 -5.18 -10.49 -11.18
CA ASN A 27 -6.46 -9.76 -11.20
C ASN A 27 -6.55 -8.52 -10.32
N VAL A 28 -5.46 -8.09 -9.68
CA VAL A 28 -5.43 -6.80 -8.99
C VAL A 28 -5.58 -5.66 -9.99
N LYS A 29 -6.35 -4.64 -9.63
CA LYS A 29 -6.49 -3.42 -10.41
C LYS A 29 -5.98 -2.25 -9.60
N ALA A 30 -5.05 -1.49 -10.17
CA ALA A 30 -4.55 -0.25 -9.58
C ALA A 30 -5.43 0.92 -10.04
N GLU A 31 -5.78 1.82 -9.12
CA GLU A 31 -6.31 3.14 -9.47
C GLU A 31 -5.19 4.15 -9.72
N THR A 32 -5.55 5.40 -10.03
CA THR A 32 -4.60 6.51 -10.10
C THR A 32 -3.97 6.76 -8.73
N LEU A 33 -2.64 6.93 -8.70
CA LEU A 33 -1.90 7.36 -7.52
C LEU A 33 -2.41 8.72 -7.06
N LEU A 34 -2.69 8.85 -5.77
CA LEU A 34 -3.06 10.11 -5.14
C LEU A 34 -1.84 10.68 -4.41
N GLU A 35 -1.63 11.98 -4.55
CA GLU A 35 -0.55 12.73 -3.91
C GLU A 35 -1.14 13.96 -3.22
N ASP A 36 -0.75 14.17 -1.97
CA ASP A 36 -1.11 15.36 -1.19
C ASP A 36 0.02 16.41 -1.25
N VAL A 37 -0.31 17.67 -0.93
CA VAL A 37 0.61 18.82 -0.96
C VAL A 37 1.80 18.63 -0.01
N ASN A 38 1.64 17.85 1.06
CA ASN A 38 2.71 17.55 2.01
C ASN A 38 3.69 16.46 1.53
N GLY A 39 3.40 15.79 0.40
CA GLY A 39 4.21 14.68 -0.12
C GLY A 39 3.68 13.28 0.23
N SER A 40 2.57 13.20 0.97
CA SER A 40 1.92 11.91 1.25
C SER A 40 1.42 11.26 -0.05
N LEU A 41 1.61 9.95 -0.17
CA LEU A 41 1.19 9.16 -1.33
C LEU A 41 0.20 8.09 -0.91
N ILE A 42 -0.87 7.93 -1.68
CA ILE A 42 -1.83 6.84 -1.52
C ILE A 42 -2.02 6.15 -2.86
N GLN A 43 -1.61 4.89 -2.95
CA GLN A 43 -1.95 4.01 -4.05
C GLN A 43 -3.11 3.09 -3.64
N ILE A 44 -4.17 3.11 -4.43
CA ILE A 44 -5.36 2.27 -4.20
C ILE A 44 -5.37 1.10 -5.18
N TYR A 45 -5.75 -0.07 -4.67
CA TYR A 45 -5.96 -1.28 -5.45
C TYR A 45 -7.28 -1.96 -5.10
N TYR A 46 -7.78 -2.75 -6.05
CA TYR A 46 -8.90 -3.67 -5.84
C TYR A 46 -8.56 -5.07 -6.30
N LEU A 47 -8.89 -6.07 -5.46
CA LEU A 47 -8.89 -7.49 -5.79
C LEU A 47 -10.27 -8.06 -5.43
N ASP A 48 -11.03 -8.54 -6.42
CA ASP A 48 -12.39 -9.07 -6.21
C ASP A 48 -13.29 -8.12 -5.40
N ASP A 49 -13.30 -6.83 -5.80
CA ASP A 49 -14.00 -5.71 -5.15
C ASP A 49 -13.53 -5.40 -3.71
N LYS A 50 -12.45 -6.01 -3.24
CA LYS A 50 -11.82 -5.74 -1.95
C LYS A 50 -10.71 -4.72 -2.09
N LYS A 51 -10.78 -3.67 -1.27
CA LYS A 51 -9.86 -2.54 -1.30
C LYS A 51 -8.56 -2.84 -0.56
N ILE A 52 -7.46 -2.39 -1.16
CA ILE A 52 -6.14 -2.32 -0.55
C ILE A 52 -5.61 -0.90 -0.76
N LYS A 53 -5.12 -0.26 0.30
CA LYS A 53 -4.44 1.04 0.23
C LYS A 53 -3.00 0.86 0.67
N LEU A 54 -2.06 1.25 -0.17
CA LEU A 54 -0.67 1.45 0.21
C LEU A 54 -0.46 2.95 0.45
N ILE A 55 0.04 3.30 1.63
CA ILE A 55 0.07 4.67 2.12
C ILE A 55 1.50 4.99 2.57
N MET A 56 2.03 6.11 2.09
CA MET A 56 3.22 6.77 2.63
C MET A 56 2.73 8.12 3.18
N ASP A 57 2.73 8.24 4.51
CA ASP A 57 2.01 9.29 5.23
C ASP A 57 3.00 10.20 5.95
N GLU A 58 3.10 11.44 5.50
CA GLU A 58 4.02 12.45 6.05
C GLU A 58 3.55 12.98 7.42
N ASP A 59 2.24 12.96 7.69
CA ASP A 59 1.68 13.44 8.97
C ASP A 59 1.85 12.37 10.08
N VAL A 60 1.66 11.09 9.72
CA VAL A 60 1.89 9.96 10.63
C VAL A 60 3.37 9.62 10.75
N GLY A 61 4.17 9.91 9.71
CA GLY A 61 5.58 9.59 9.65
C GLY A 61 5.86 8.11 9.37
N ALA A 62 5.04 7.44 8.55
CA ALA A 62 5.14 6.00 8.32
C ALA A 62 4.68 5.57 6.92
N THR A 63 5.16 4.39 6.49
CA THR A 63 4.66 3.69 5.29
C THR A 63 3.94 2.42 5.70
N TYR A 64 2.68 2.25 5.31
CA TYR A 64 1.82 1.14 5.75
C TYR A 64 0.78 0.74 4.70
N ILE A 65 0.12 -0.41 4.93
CA ILE A 65 -1.00 -0.89 4.12
C ILE A 65 -2.24 -1.05 5.00
N GLU A 66 -3.37 -0.54 4.53
CA GLU A 66 -4.71 -0.90 5.00
C GLU A 66 -5.38 -1.82 3.97
N SER A 67 -5.91 -2.97 4.39
CA SER A 67 -6.52 -3.92 3.47
C SER A 67 -7.81 -4.54 4.00
N GLU A 68 -8.77 -4.76 3.10
CA GLU A 68 -9.99 -5.52 3.40
C GLU A 68 -9.77 -7.04 3.40
N ILE A 69 -8.61 -7.52 2.95
CA ILE A 69 -8.24 -8.95 2.85
C ILE A 69 -6.88 -9.24 3.47
N GLU A 70 -6.63 -10.50 3.81
CA GLU A 70 -5.33 -10.95 4.34
C GLU A 70 -4.31 -11.02 3.19
N LEU A 71 -3.36 -10.07 3.16
CA LEU A 71 -2.34 -9.97 2.11
C LEU A 71 -1.20 -10.97 2.24
N LYS A 72 -1.01 -11.58 3.42
CA LYS A 72 0.02 -12.62 3.65
C LYS A 72 -0.16 -13.85 2.76
N ASN A 73 -1.34 -14.04 2.16
CA ASN A 73 -1.59 -15.10 1.18
C ASN A 73 -1.05 -14.79 -0.23
N TYR A 74 -0.65 -13.54 -0.49
CA TYR A 74 -0.28 -13.05 -1.81
C TYR A 74 1.14 -12.48 -1.88
N ILE A 75 1.61 -11.87 -0.78
CA ILE A 75 2.92 -11.21 -0.70
C ILE A 75 3.61 -11.48 0.64
N THR A 76 4.94 -11.33 0.66
CA THR A 76 5.77 -11.47 1.86
C THR A 76 6.03 -10.10 2.48
N PHE A 77 5.96 -10.04 3.81
CA PHE A 77 6.38 -8.88 4.60
C PHE A 77 7.72 -9.21 5.27
N ASN A 78 8.65 -8.28 5.24
CA ASN A 78 9.98 -8.42 5.86
C ASN A 78 10.02 -7.73 7.23
#